data_AF-A0A1Q4BZG6-F1
#
_entry.id   AF-A0A1Q4BZG6-F1
#
_cell.length_a   1.000
_cell.length_b   1.000
_cell.length_c   1.000
_cell.angle_alpha   90.00
_cell.angle_beta   90.00
_cell.angle_gamma   90.00
#
_symmetry.space_group_name_H-M   'P 1'
#
loop_
_entity.id
_entity.type
_entity.pdbx_description
1 polymer ?
#
loop_
_entity_poly.entity_id
_entity_poly.type
_entity_poly.pdbx_seq_one_letter_code
_entity_poly.pdbx_strand_id
1 'polypeptide(L)'
;MTERVDFERTDVPPGLLAKLAAGIAAFVIAVPLVMPLIYPQTRQSRTPRVPRIAAGAVVLEVNPRARLAQLEQADSAARDRYGWIDRDHGLVQIPVARAMELLAQHGLPGWPAGSSEKDQLQDGSRH
;
A
#
# COMPACT_ATOMS: atom_id res chain seq x y z
N MET A 1 8.42 -0.39 61.12
CA MET A 1 8.95 0.69 60.25
C MET A 1 8.19 0.60 58.93
N THR A 2 7.00 1.19 58.82
CA THR A 2 6.23 1.21 57.57
C THR A 2 6.45 2.57 56.92
N GLU A 3 7.26 2.58 55.88
CA GLU A 3 7.49 3.73 55.01
C GLU A 3 6.13 4.15 54.41
N ARG A 4 5.69 5.37 54.72
CA ARG A 4 4.52 5.93 54.03
C ARG A 4 5.03 6.51 52.73
N VAL A 5 4.47 6.03 51.62
CA VAL A 5 4.69 6.65 50.32
C VAL A 5 3.96 7.98 50.36
N ASP A 6 4.70 9.05 50.66
CA ASP A 6 4.22 10.41 50.59
C ASP A 6 4.10 10.79 49.11
N PHE A 7 2.89 10.60 48.56
CA PHE A 7 2.53 11.20 47.29
C PHE A 7 2.38 12.71 47.54
N GLU A 8 3.41 13.49 47.23
CA GLU A 8 3.30 14.94 47.13
C GLU A 8 2.35 15.29 45.99
N ARG A 9 1.08 15.38 46.37
CA ARG A 9 -0.05 15.83 45.59
C ARG A 9 0.04 17.35 45.46
N THR A 10 1.00 17.83 44.67
CA THR A 10 0.89 19.20 44.15
C THR A 10 -0.34 19.20 43.25
N ASP A 11 -1.46 19.65 43.80
CA ASP A 11 -2.74 19.72 43.09
C ASP A 11 -2.52 20.55 41.83
N VAL A 12 -2.54 19.88 40.67
CA VAL A 12 -2.48 20.56 39.38
C VAL A 12 -3.60 21.61 39.36
N PRO A 13 -3.29 22.88 39.08
CA PRO A 13 -4.28 23.94 39.20
C PRO A 13 -5.42 23.65 38.22
N PRO A 14 -6.69 23.73 38.65
CA PRO A 14 -7.84 23.32 37.83
C PRO A 14 -7.92 24.12 36.53
N GLY A 15 -7.41 25.35 36.52
CA GLY A 15 -7.31 26.17 35.31
C GLY A 15 -6.31 25.64 34.27
N LEU A 16 -5.24 24.97 34.67
CA LEU A 16 -4.31 24.31 33.74
C LEU A 16 -4.98 23.09 33.12
N LEU A 17 -5.68 22.31 33.94
CA LEU A 17 -6.44 21.14 33.50
C LEU A 17 -7.52 21.54 32.48
N ALA A 18 -8.25 22.62 32.76
CA ALA A 18 -9.27 23.16 31.86
C ALA A 18 -8.69 23.66 30.54
N LYS A 19 -7.55 24.36 30.56
CA LYS A 19 -6.86 24.81 29.33
C LYS A 19 -6.36 23.64 28.50
N LEU A 20 -5.83 22.60 29.15
CA LEU A 20 -5.38 21.39 28.46
C LEU A 20 -6.56 20.67 27.81
N ALA A 21 -7.65 20.49 28.54
CA ALA A 21 -8.88 19.90 28.01
C ALA A 21 -9.43 20.71 26.82
N ALA A 22 -9.45 22.04 26.93
CA ALA A 22 -9.87 22.93 25.85
C ALA A 22 -8.93 22.83 24.63
N GLY A 23 -7.62 22.74 24.83
CA GLY A 23 -6.64 22.59 23.76
C GLY A 23 -6.80 21.26 23.01
N ILE A 24 -7.00 20.16 23.74
CA ILE A 24 -7.26 18.85 23.14
C ILE A 24 -8.57 18.88 22.34
N ALA A 25 -9.64 19.43 22.93
CA ALA A 25 -10.92 19.56 22.24
C ALA A 25 -10.79 20.40 20.95
N ALA A 26 -10.08 21.53 21.03
CA ALA A 26 -9.81 22.37 19.86
C ALA A 26 -9.00 21.63 18.80
N PHE A 27 -7.99 20.84 19.18
CA PHE A 27 -7.20 20.05 18.24
C PHE A 27 -8.03 18.97 17.54
N VAL A 28 -8.83 18.22 18.30
CA VAL A 28 -9.74 17.18 17.76
C VAL A 28 -10.74 17.75 16.77
N ILE A 29 -11.17 19.00 16.96
CA ILE A 29 -12.08 19.70 16.04
C ILE A 29 -11.32 20.32 14.85
N ALA A 30 -10.18 20.94 15.08
CA ALA A 30 -9.43 21.66 14.07
C ALA A 30 -8.81 20.73 13.02
N VAL A 31 -8.26 19.59 13.43
CA VAL A 31 -7.63 18.62 12.51
C VAL A 31 -8.58 18.15 11.40
N PRO A 32 -9.80 17.63 11.67
CA PRO A 32 -10.72 17.23 10.60
C PRO A 32 -11.25 18.41 9.78
N LEU A 33 -11.23 19.63 10.33
CA LEU A 33 -11.64 20.84 9.60
C LEU A 33 -10.57 21.30 8.59
N VAL A 34 -9.29 21.24 8.98
CA VAL A 34 -8.15 21.70 8.17
C VAL A 34 -7.68 20.64 7.18
N MET A 35 -7.74 19.34 7.55
CA MET A 35 -7.36 18.23 6.67
C MET A 35 -7.87 18.32 5.23
N PRO A 36 -9.17 18.60 4.99
CA PRO A 36 -9.66 18.69 3.62
C PRO A 36 -9.18 19.90 2.81
N LEU A 37 -8.66 20.95 3.47
CA LEU A 37 -8.12 22.12 2.79
C LEU A 37 -6.71 21.84 2.24
N ILE A 38 -5.90 21.11 3.00
CA ILE A 38 -4.54 20.72 2.61
C ILE A 38 -4.57 19.54 1.64
N TYR A 39 -5.49 18.59 1.85
CA TYR A 39 -5.59 17.37 1.06
C TYR A 39 -6.97 17.22 0.38
N PRO A 40 -7.30 18.06 -0.62
CA PRO A 40 -8.57 17.96 -1.33
C PRO A 40 -8.76 16.61 -2.03
N GLN A 41 -7.67 15.88 -2.29
CA GLN A 41 -7.68 14.53 -2.86
C GLN A 41 -8.25 13.46 -1.92
N THR A 42 -8.24 13.66 -0.59
CA THR A 42 -8.85 12.72 0.37
C THR A 42 -10.38 12.75 0.33
N ARG A 43 -10.98 13.85 -0.16
CA ARG A 43 -12.42 13.98 -0.38
C ARG A 43 -12.90 13.21 -1.61
N GLN A 44 -11.99 12.79 -2.48
CA GLN A 44 -12.32 11.78 -3.48
C GLN A 44 -12.37 10.44 -2.74
N SER A 45 -13.51 10.19 -2.10
CA SER A 45 -13.95 8.82 -1.87
C SER A 45 -13.98 8.17 -3.24
N ARG A 46 -12.88 7.52 -3.64
CA ARG A 46 -12.91 6.47 -4.65
C ARG A 46 -13.88 5.47 -4.07
N THR A 47 -15.16 5.62 -4.39
CA THR A 47 -16.16 4.58 -4.17
C THR A 47 -15.50 3.33 -4.71
N PRO A 48 -15.12 2.37 -3.84
CA PRO A 48 -14.62 1.11 -4.33
C PRO A 48 -15.72 0.63 -5.25
N ARG A 49 -15.41 0.50 -6.55
CA ARG A 49 -16.34 -0.12 -7.49
C ARG A 49 -16.34 -1.59 -7.08
N VAL A 50 -17.09 -1.90 -6.02
CA VAL A 50 -17.40 -3.26 -5.63
C VAL A 50 -18.01 -3.87 -6.87
N PRO A 51 -17.39 -4.92 -7.44
CA PRO A 51 -18.03 -5.67 -8.50
C PRO A 51 -19.40 -6.04 -7.94
N ARG A 52 -20.46 -5.54 -8.58
CA ARG A 52 -21.80 -6.00 -8.27
C ARG A 52 -21.83 -7.44 -8.77
N ILE A 53 -21.35 -8.37 -7.94
CA ILE A 53 -21.58 -9.79 -8.13
C ILE A 53 -23.09 -9.91 -8.00
N ALA A 54 -23.77 -9.88 -9.14
CA ALA A 54 -25.21 -10.04 -9.20
C ALA A 54 -25.53 -11.29 -8.38
N ALA A 55 -26.51 -11.20 -7.49
CA ALA A 55 -26.93 -12.27 -6.59
C ALA A 55 -27.56 -13.50 -7.33
N GLY A 56 -27.14 -13.75 -8.57
CA GLY A 56 -27.42 -14.94 -9.37
C GLY A 56 -26.22 -15.42 -10.20
N ALA A 57 -25.00 -14.93 -9.95
CA ALA A 57 -23.83 -15.18 -10.79
C ALA A 57 -23.01 -16.44 -10.44
N VAL A 58 -23.44 -17.26 -9.47
CA VAL A 58 -22.90 -18.62 -9.32
C VAL A 58 -23.74 -19.56 -10.19
N VAL A 59 -23.67 -19.35 -11.50
CA VAL A 59 -24.07 -20.38 -12.46
C VAL A 59 -22.95 -21.40 -12.46
N LEU A 60 -23.26 -22.64 -12.09
CA LEU A 60 -22.31 -23.75 -12.15
C LEU A 60 -21.87 -23.88 -13.62
N GLU A 61 -20.62 -23.55 -13.91
CA GLU A 61 -20.04 -23.58 -15.25
C GLU A 61 -20.16 -25.01 -15.80
N VAL A 62 -21.03 -25.21 -16.80
CA VAL A 62 -21.40 -26.55 -17.32
C VAL A 62 -20.21 -27.25 -17.97
N ASN A 63 -19.23 -26.49 -18.47
CA ASN A 63 -18.01 -27.04 -19.06
C ASN A 63 -16.77 -26.18 -18.70
N PRO A 64 -16.14 -26.43 -17.56
CA PRO A 64 -14.98 -25.64 -17.12
C PRO A 64 -13.79 -25.74 -18.07
N ARG A 65 -13.63 -26.85 -18.80
CA ARG A 65 -12.49 -27.01 -19.73
C ARG A 65 -12.60 -26.10 -20.95
N ALA A 66 -13.79 -26.01 -21.55
CA ALA A 66 -14.01 -25.11 -22.69
C ALA A 66 -13.86 -23.64 -22.27
N ARG A 67 -14.30 -23.29 -21.06
CA ARG A 67 -14.15 -21.94 -20.51
C ARG A 67 -12.69 -21.56 -20.25
N LEU A 68 -11.90 -22.49 -19.68
CA LEU A 68 -10.47 -22.28 -19.46
C LEU A 68 -9.72 -22.06 -20.79
N ALA A 69 -10.00 -22.85 -21.82
CA ALA A 69 -9.39 -22.65 -23.13
C ALA A 69 -9.73 -21.28 -23.75
N GLN A 70 -10.96 -20.80 -23.59
CA GLN A 70 -11.35 -19.45 -24.04
C GLN A 70 -10.67 -18.35 -23.23
N LEU A 71 -10.50 -18.55 -21.92
CA LEU A 71 -9.79 -17.63 -21.05
C LEU A 71 -8.32 -17.53 -21.43
N GLU A 72 -7.64 -18.67 -21.63
CA GLU A 72 -6.24 -18.72 -22.08
C GLU A 72 -6.05 -17.97 -23.40
N GLN A 73 -6.95 -18.14 -24.35
CA GLN A 73 -6.93 -17.42 -25.63
C GLN A 73 -7.15 -15.90 -25.46
N ALA A 74 -8.07 -15.49 -24.59
CA ALA A 74 -8.31 -14.07 -24.30
C ALA A 74 -7.15 -13.40 -23.56
N ASP A 75 -6.55 -14.12 -22.62
CA ASP A 75 -5.41 -13.67 -21.81
C ASP A 75 -4.12 -13.50 -22.62
N SER A 76 -3.95 -14.33 -23.65
CA SER A 76 -2.81 -14.23 -24.58
C SER A 76 -2.83 -12.90 -25.34
N ALA A 77 -4.00 -12.54 -25.87
CA ALA A 77 -4.13 -11.37 -26.73
C ALA A 77 -3.78 -10.05 -26.00
N ALA A 78 -4.09 -9.94 -24.70
CA ALA A 78 -3.81 -8.73 -23.92
C ALA A 78 -2.34 -8.57 -23.52
N ARG A 79 -1.57 -9.67 -23.41
CA ARG A 79 -0.16 -9.66 -22.97
C ARG A 79 0.85 -9.40 -24.10
N ASP A 80 0.41 -9.54 -25.35
CA ASP A 80 1.28 -9.50 -26.53
C ASP A 80 1.26 -8.16 -27.28
N ARG A 81 0.59 -7.13 -26.74
CA ARG A 81 0.40 -5.85 -27.45
C ARG A 81 1.18 -4.71 -26.82
N TYR A 82 1.64 -3.82 -27.69
CA TYR A 82 2.13 -2.50 -27.31
C TYR A 82 0.96 -1.55 -27.10
N GLY A 83 1.08 -0.67 -26.11
CA GLY A 83 0.04 0.30 -25.78
C GLY A 83 0.58 1.52 -25.06
N TRP A 84 -0.22 2.58 -25.00
CA TRP A 84 0.08 3.76 -24.18
C TRP A 84 -0.60 3.60 -22.83
N ILE A 85 0.15 3.72 -21.73
CA ILE A 85 -0.40 3.77 -20.37
C ILE A 85 -0.71 5.23 -20.03
N ASP A 86 0.27 6.11 -20.29
CA ASP A 86 0.16 7.54 -20.10
C ASP A 86 0.97 8.24 -21.20
N ARG A 87 0.29 8.83 -22.17
CA ARG A 87 0.96 9.45 -23.32
C ARG A 87 1.63 10.77 -22.94
N ASP A 88 1.04 11.51 -22.00
CA ASP A 88 1.52 12.84 -21.63
C ASP A 88 2.85 12.75 -20.86
N HIS A 89 3.02 11.67 -20.09
CA HIS A 89 4.26 11.37 -19.37
C HIS A 89 5.18 10.37 -20.08
N GLY A 90 4.86 9.97 -21.31
CA GLY A 90 5.69 9.07 -22.12
C GLY A 90 5.74 7.62 -21.62
N LEU A 91 4.76 7.17 -20.84
CA LEU A 91 4.70 5.82 -20.28
C LEU A 91 4.04 4.83 -21.26
N VAL A 92 4.84 3.91 -21.77
CA VAL A 92 4.44 2.90 -22.76
C VAL A 92 4.37 1.52 -22.10
N GLN A 93 3.32 0.76 -22.44
CA GLN A 93 3.22 -0.67 -22.16
C GLN A 93 3.93 -1.45 -23.27
N ILE A 94 4.87 -2.31 -22.87
CA ILE A 94 5.51 -3.29 -23.74
C ILE A 94 4.97 -4.70 -23.44
N PRO A 95 4.99 -5.62 -24.42
CA PRO A 95 4.66 -7.03 -24.19
C PRO A 95 5.54 -7.64 -23.11
N VAL A 96 4.97 -8.55 -22.31
CA VAL A 96 5.67 -9.17 -21.18
C VAL A 96 6.93 -9.91 -21.63
N ALA A 97 6.88 -10.61 -22.76
CA ALA A 97 8.04 -11.29 -23.33
C ALA A 97 9.20 -10.32 -23.62
N ARG A 98 8.90 -9.13 -24.16
CA ARG A 98 9.91 -8.10 -24.43
C ARG A 98 10.43 -7.48 -23.14
N ALA A 99 9.57 -7.29 -22.14
CA ALA A 99 10.00 -6.81 -20.82
C ALA A 99 10.99 -7.78 -20.17
N MET A 100 10.72 -9.09 -20.23
CA MET A 100 11.60 -10.13 -19.71
C MET A 100 12.94 -10.15 -20.45
N GLU A 101 12.93 -10.01 -21.77
CA GLU A 101 14.15 -9.96 -22.58
C GLU A 101 15.00 -8.73 -22.24
N LEU A 102 14.40 -7.55 -22.13
CA LEU A 102 15.10 -6.32 -21.77
C LEU A 102 15.67 -6.41 -20.35
N LEU A 103 14.92 -6.99 -19.41
CA LEU A 103 15.37 -7.25 -18.05
C LEU A 103 16.55 -8.24 -18.02
N ALA A 104 16.50 -9.32 -18.81
CA ALA A 104 17.60 -10.28 -18.90
C ALA A 104 18.87 -9.65 -19.50
N GLN A 105 18.72 -8.74 -20.46
CA GLN A 105 19.85 -8.08 -21.14
C GLN A 105 20.48 -6.96 -20.30
N HIS A 106 19.66 -6.12 -19.66
CA HIS A 106 20.13 -4.87 -19.04
C HIS A 106 20.13 -4.94 -17.50
N GLY A 107 19.46 -5.93 -16.92
CA GLY A 107 19.14 -5.96 -15.49
C GLY A 107 18.15 -4.86 -15.10
N LEU A 108 17.62 -4.94 -13.88
CA LEU A 108 16.85 -3.84 -13.29
C LEU A 108 17.81 -2.94 -12.48
N PRO A 109 17.92 -1.64 -12.78
CA PRO A 109 18.74 -0.73 -11.98
C PRO A 109 18.17 -0.65 -10.56
N GLY A 110 19.01 -0.91 -9.55
CA GLY A 110 18.59 -0.95 -8.14
C GLY A 110 17.93 -2.26 -7.70
N TRP A 111 17.92 -3.31 -8.54
CA TRP A 111 17.57 -4.65 -8.08
C TRP A 111 18.64 -5.10 -7.07
N PRO A 112 18.27 -5.51 -5.84
CA PRO A 112 19.24 -6.06 -4.92
C PRO A 112 19.81 -7.33 -5.55
N ALA A 113 21.03 -7.23 -6.09
CA ALA A 113 21.85 -8.41 -6.33
C ALA A 113 21.96 -9.06 -4.96
N GLY A 114 21.36 -10.25 -4.82
CA GLY A 114 21.20 -10.93 -3.54
C GLY A 114 22.50 -10.77 -2.76
N SER A 115 22.40 -10.06 -1.63
CA SER A 115 23.48 -9.94 -0.66
C SER A 115 24.03 -11.34 -0.47
N SER A 116 25.21 -11.56 -1.02
CA SER A 116 25.81 -12.89 -1.02
C SER A 116 26.07 -13.21 0.44
N GLU A 117 25.25 -14.10 1.00
CA GLU A 117 25.39 -14.81 2.28
C GLU A 117 26.83 -15.31 2.51
N LYS A 118 27.66 -15.39 1.46
CA LYS A 118 29.08 -15.72 1.51
C LYS A 118 29.99 -14.67 2.17
N ASP A 119 29.62 -13.39 2.23
CA ASP A 119 30.48 -12.38 2.88
C ASP A 119 30.32 -12.36 4.41
N GLN A 120 29.17 -12.78 4.96
CA GLN A 120 28.96 -12.85 6.42
C GLN A 120 29.52 -14.13 7.06
N LEU A 121 29.65 -15.23 6.30
CA LEU A 121 30.19 -16.49 6.84
C LEU A 121 31.73 -16.54 6.90
N GLN A 122 32.43 -15.55 6.32
CA GLN A 122 33.89 -15.53 6.26
C GLN A 122 34.55 -14.61 7.31
N ASP A 123 33.77 -13.72 7.95
CA ASP A 123 34.22 -12.84 9.05
C ASP A 123 34.19 -13.53 10.42
N GLY A 124 33.38 -14.59 10.59
CA GLY A 124 33.24 -15.30 11.87
C GLY A 124 34.28 -16.39 12.16
N SER A 125 35.26 -16.64 11.27
CA SER A 125 36.19 -17.79 11.38
C SER A 125 37.65 -17.37 11.63
N ARG A 126 37.86 -16.16 12.14
CA ARG A 126 39.18 -15.67 12.58
C ARG A 126 39.12 -15.13 14.00
N HIS A 127 38.86 -15.99 14.97
CA HIS A 127 39.25 -15.78 16.37
C HIS A 127 39.56 -17.12 17.04
#